data_AF-A0A090T075-F1
#
_entry.id   AF-A0A090T075-F1
#
_cell.length_a   1.000
_cell.length_b   1.000
_cell.length_c   1.000
_cell.angle_alpha   90.00
_cell.angle_beta   90.00
_cell.angle_gamma   90.00
#
_symmetry.space_group_name_H-M   'P 1'
#
loop_
_entity.id
_entity.type
_entity.pdbx_description
1 polymer ?
#
loop_
_entity_poly.entity_id
_entity_poly.type
_entity_poly.pdbx_seq_one_letter_code
_entity_poly.pdbx_strand_id
1 'polypeptide(L)'
;MQIERMDHHGAGIGYLNKKPVFVEGALADEKVLVQLTSSKAKFAKANLIKILKPAEQRVEPFCPHYNECGGCNQQHLEREAQIANKEHVLSQLMTKFAGQTLDLSPSITGEGLAIAAEQGSVSTSISSAV
;
A
#
# COMPACT_ATOMS: atom_id res chain seq x y z
N MET A 1 -13.23 -11.61 1.23
CA MET A 1 -13.76 -10.23 1.10
C MET A 1 -13.19 -9.63 -0.17
N GLN A 2 -14.02 -8.91 -0.92
CA GLN A 2 -13.57 -8.08 -2.05
C GLN A 2 -13.15 -6.72 -1.49
N ILE A 3 -12.01 -6.21 -1.94
CA ILE A 3 -11.57 -4.85 -1.65
C ILE A 3 -12.00 -3.96 -2.81
N GLU A 4 -12.68 -2.86 -2.49
CA GLU A 4 -13.24 -1.94 -3.49
C GLU A 4 -12.36 -0.73 -3.74
N ARG A 5 -11.68 -0.24 -2.71
CA ARG A 5 -10.84 0.96 -2.76
C ARG A 5 -9.86 0.97 -1.60
N MET A 6 -8.95 1.93 -1.61
CA MET A 6 -8.05 2.19 -0.49
C MET A 6 -8.42 3.49 0.25
N ASP A 7 -7.97 3.62 1.49
CA ASP A 7 -8.01 4.88 2.23
C ASP A 7 -6.74 5.72 2.01
N HIS A 8 -6.72 6.92 2.59
CA HIS A 8 -5.59 7.84 2.50
C HIS A 8 -4.31 7.36 3.19
N HIS A 9 -4.39 6.36 4.07
CA HIS A 9 -3.23 5.72 4.69
C HIS A 9 -2.73 4.50 3.90
N GLY A 10 -3.46 4.05 2.88
CA GLY A 10 -3.16 2.87 2.08
C GLY A 10 -3.81 1.58 2.58
N ALA A 11 -4.74 1.63 3.52
CA ALA A 11 -5.50 0.46 3.94
C ALA A 11 -6.63 0.16 2.93
N GLY A 12 -6.78 -1.11 2.56
CA GLY A 12 -7.89 -1.57 1.73
C GLY A 12 -9.22 -1.45 2.47
N ILE A 13 -10.27 -1.06 1.75
CA ILE A 13 -11.64 -0.96 2.25
C ILE A 13 -12.51 -1.96 1.50
N GLY A 14 -13.07 -2.90 2.26
CA GLY A 14 -14.16 -3.76 1.82
C GLY A 14 -15.40 -3.56 2.70
N TYR A 15 -16.49 -4.26 2.38
CA TYR A 15 -17.74 -4.16 3.11
C TYR A 15 -18.22 -5.51 3.61
N LEU A 16 -18.64 -5.56 4.89
CA LEU A 16 -19.32 -6.70 5.49
C LEU A 16 -20.69 -6.24 5.98
N ASN A 17 -21.77 -6.73 5.37
CA ASN A 17 -23.14 -6.32 5.68
C ASN A 17 -23.32 -4.78 5.68
N LYS A 18 -22.82 -4.11 4.62
CA LYS A 18 -22.77 -2.64 4.46
C LYS A 18 -21.90 -1.88 5.47
N LYS A 19 -21.25 -2.56 6.43
CA LYS A 19 -20.30 -1.96 7.34
C LYS A 19 -18.90 -1.94 6.71
N PRO A 20 -18.22 -0.79 6.63
CA PRO A 20 -16.86 -0.71 6.09
C PRO A 20 -15.88 -1.46 7.00
N VAL A 21 -14.98 -2.21 6.36
CA VAL A 21 -13.91 -2.97 7.01
C VAL A 21 -12.58 -2.50 6.42
N PHE A 22 -11.70 -2.01 7.29
CA PHE A 22 -10.35 -1.58 6.94
C PHE A 22 -9.39 -2.75 7.09
N VAL A 23 -8.61 -3.01 6.03
CA VAL A 23 -7.71 -4.16 5.92
C VAL A 23 -6.31 -3.63 5.56
N GLU A 24 -5.41 -3.61 6.53
CA GLU A 24 -4.03 -3.18 6.30
C GLU A 24 -3.31 -4.18 5.37
N GLY A 25 -2.53 -3.66 4.42
CA GLY A 25 -1.78 -4.44 3.43
C GLY A 25 -2.59 -4.99 2.25
N ALA A 26 -3.89 -4.71 2.18
CA ALA A 26 -4.74 -5.10 1.06
C ALA A 26 -4.93 -3.93 0.07
N LEU A 27 -4.86 -4.23 -1.22
CA LEU A 27 -5.00 -3.27 -2.31
C LEU A 27 -6.42 -3.28 -2.89
N ALA A 28 -6.77 -2.22 -3.63
CA ALA A 28 -7.99 -2.21 -4.44
C ALA A 28 -8.01 -3.38 -5.44
N ASP A 29 -9.21 -3.85 -5.78
CA ASP A 29 -9.46 -4.96 -6.72
C ASP A 29 -9.01 -6.36 -6.25
N GLU A 30 -8.49 -6.48 -5.02
CA GLU A 30 -8.10 -7.75 -4.45
C GLU A 30 -9.26 -8.55 -3.87
N LYS A 31 -9.14 -9.87 -3.95
CA LYS A 31 -9.95 -10.80 -3.14
C LYS A 31 -9.08 -11.37 -2.03
N VAL A 32 -9.47 -11.14 -0.79
CA VAL A 32 -8.65 -11.49 0.40
C VAL A 32 -9.41 -12.30 1.44
N LEU A 33 -8.69 -13.14 2.18
CA LEU A 33 -9.12 -13.71 3.45
C LEU A 33 -8.61 -12.82 4.57
N VAL A 34 -9.51 -12.44 5.48
CA VAL A 34 -9.21 -11.48 6.56
C VAL A 34 -9.73 -12.00 7.90
N GLN A 35 -9.06 -11.59 8.97
CA GLN A 35 -9.50 -11.84 10.34
C GLN A 35 -9.89 -10.51 10.98
N LEU A 36 -11.15 -10.38 11.43
CA LEU A 36 -11.58 -9.18 12.14
C LEU A 36 -10.81 -9.04 13.46
N THR A 37 -10.17 -7.89 13.67
CA THR A 37 -9.43 -7.57 14.90
C THR A 37 -10.22 -6.65 15.82
N SER A 38 -11.07 -5.79 15.26
CA SER A 38 -11.94 -4.91 16.02
C SER A 38 -13.22 -4.63 15.25
N SER A 39 -14.36 -4.64 15.94
CA SER A 39 -15.65 -4.28 15.34
C SER A 39 -16.32 -3.20 16.19
N LYS A 40 -16.36 -1.97 15.67
CA LYS A 40 -17.12 -0.85 16.24
C LYS A 40 -18.47 -0.71 15.52
N ALA A 41 -19.32 0.18 16.03
CA ALA A 41 -20.65 0.42 15.46
C ALA A 41 -20.58 0.89 13.99
N LYS A 42 -19.64 1.78 13.66
CA LYS A 42 -19.55 2.41 12.33
C LYS A 42 -18.59 1.72 11.35
N PHE A 43 -17.60 0.99 11.86
CA PHE A 43 -16.59 0.33 11.04
C PHE A 43 -15.94 -0.84 11.78
N ALA A 44 -15.25 -1.69 11.04
CA ALA A 44 -14.38 -2.73 11.60
C ALA A 44 -12.95 -2.62 11.06
N LYS A 45 -12.00 -3.18 11.79
CA LYS A 45 -10.62 -3.40 11.35
C LYS A 45 -10.38 -4.90 11.21
N ALA A 46 -9.51 -5.27 10.28
CA ALA A 46 -9.15 -6.66 10.04
C ALA A 46 -7.68 -6.77 9.64
N ASN A 47 -7.07 -7.89 10.03
CA ASN A 47 -5.76 -8.29 9.53
C ASN A 47 -5.92 -9.09 8.25
N LEU A 48 -5.05 -8.83 7.27
CA LEU A 48 -4.93 -9.64 6.06
C LEU A 48 -4.31 -10.99 6.42
N ILE A 49 -5.04 -12.09 6.14
CA ILE A 49 -4.56 -13.46 6.38
C ILE A 49 -3.98 -14.06 5.11
N LYS A 50 -4.68 -13.87 3.97
CA LYS A 50 -4.24 -14.40 2.68
C LYS A 50 -4.83 -13.60 1.53
N ILE A 51 -4.03 -13.39 0.50
CA ILE A 51 -4.51 -12.87 -0.78
C ILE A 51 -4.97 -14.06 -1.62
N LEU A 52 -6.24 -14.07 -2.02
CA LEU A 52 -6.86 -15.12 -2.84
C LEU A 52 -6.77 -14.77 -4.33
N LYS A 53 -6.90 -13.48 -4.65
CA LYS A 53 -6.66 -12.93 -5.99
C LYS A 53 -5.91 -11.60 -5.81
N PRO A 54 -4.63 -11.52 -6.21
CA PRO A 54 -3.86 -10.29 -6.13
C PRO A 54 -4.33 -9.28 -7.19
N ALA A 55 -4.12 -8.00 -6.92
CA ALA A 55 -4.27 -6.93 -7.90
C ALA A 55 -3.08 -6.96 -8.88
N GLU A 56 -3.29 -6.50 -10.11
CA GLU A 56 -2.24 -6.47 -11.14
C GLU A 56 -1.06 -5.56 -10.73
N GLN A 57 -1.35 -4.50 -9.99
CA GLN A 57 -0.37 -3.52 -9.52
C GLN A 57 0.33 -3.93 -8.21
N ARG A 58 0.08 -5.15 -7.72
CA ARG A 58 0.79 -5.66 -6.52
C ARG A 58 2.22 -6.02 -6.90
N VAL A 59 3.17 -5.51 -6.12
CA VAL A 59 4.59 -5.84 -6.24
C VAL A 59 5.13 -6.36 -4.92
N GLU A 60 6.24 -7.10 -4.96
CA GLU A 60 6.93 -7.52 -3.74
C GLU A 60 7.68 -6.30 -3.15
N PRO A 61 7.49 -5.97 -1.86
CA PRO A 61 8.22 -4.90 -1.21
C PRO A 61 9.73 -5.10 -1.30
N PHE A 62 10.47 -4.05 -1.68
CA PHE A 62 11.94 -4.13 -1.76
C PHE A 62 12.62 -4.10 -0.38
N CYS A 63 11.99 -3.49 0.63
CA CYS A 63 12.56 -3.39 1.96
C CYS A 63 12.28 -4.66 2.77
N PRO A 64 13.32 -5.35 3.29
CA PRO A 64 13.14 -6.57 4.08
C PRO A 64 12.37 -6.32 5.39
N HIS A 65 12.37 -5.09 5.91
CA HIS A 65 11.69 -4.70 7.15
C HIS A 65 10.25 -4.20 6.92
N TYR A 66 9.74 -4.27 5.68
CA TYR A 66 8.46 -3.67 5.31
C TYR A 66 7.29 -4.10 6.22
N ASN A 67 7.24 -5.39 6.59
CA ASN A 67 6.15 -5.94 7.39
C ASN A 67 6.27 -5.67 8.91
N GLU A 68 7.38 -5.08 9.37
CA GLU A 68 7.69 -4.95 10.81
C GLU A 68 7.93 -3.49 11.23
N CYS A 69 8.62 -2.70 10.40
CA CYS A 69 9.10 -1.37 10.76
C CYS A 69 7.99 -0.31 10.82
N GLY A 70 6.94 -0.45 10.02
CA GLY A 70 5.82 0.51 9.96
C GLY A 70 6.18 1.88 9.32
N GLY A 71 7.41 2.05 8.83
CA GLY A 71 7.84 3.30 8.19
C GLY A 71 7.33 3.49 6.76
N CYS A 72 6.85 2.43 6.10
CA CYS A 72 6.33 2.47 4.74
C CYS A 72 4.98 1.76 4.67
N ASN A 73 4.00 2.37 4.00
CA ASN A 73 2.63 1.83 3.93
C ASN A 73 2.26 1.18 2.60
N GLN A 74 3.01 1.45 1.52
CA GLN A 74 2.60 1.11 0.15
C GLN A 74 3.70 0.49 -0.72
N GLN A 75 4.79 -0.06 -0.15
CA GLN A 75 5.83 -0.69 -0.99
C GLN A 75 5.32 -1.92 -1.75
N HIS A 76 4.19 -2.49 -1.35
CA HIS A 76 3.53 -3.59 -2.05
C HIS A 76 2.64 -3.14 -3.21
N LEU A 77 2.57 -1.83 -3.49
CA LEU A 77 1.86 -1.23 -4.62
C LEU A 77 2.89 -0.67 -5.60
N GLU A 78 2.70 -0.90 -6.89
CA GLU A 78 3.55 -0.34 -7.95
C GLU A 78 3.64 1.19 -7.84
N ARG A 79 4.79 1.77 -8.16
CA ARG A 79 5.06 3.20 -8.02
C ARG A 79 4.04 4.09 -8.74
N GLU A 80 3.71 3.79 -9.99
CA GLU A 80 2.74 4.57 -10.75
C GLU A 80 1.35 4.51 -10.11
N ALA A 81 0.98 3.34 -9.59
CA ALA A 81 -0.26 3.17 -8.85
C ALA A 81 -0.26 3.91 -7.49
N GLN A 82 0.89 4.03 -6.81
CA GLN A 82 1.01 4.86 -5.60
C GLN A 82 0.75 6.35 -5.92
N ILE A 83 1.30 6.85 -7.03
CA ILE A 83 1.11 8.24 -7.48
C ILE A 83 -0.38 8.48 -7.78
N ALA A 84 -0.98 7.64 -8.63
CA ALA A 84 -2.39 7.72 -8.98
C ALA A 84 -3.30 7.67 -7.74
N ASN A 85 -2.99 6.79 -6.78
CA ASN A 85 -3.74 6.69 -5.53
C ASN A 85 -3.64 7.98 -4.69
N LYS A 86 -2.45 8.60 -4.60
CA LYS A 86 -2.27 9.86 -3.88
C LYS A 86 -3.03 11.01 -4.53
N GLU A 87 -3.00 11.12 -5.85
CA GLU A 87 -3.75 12.11 -6.62
C GLU A 87 -5.26 11.94 -6.41
N HIS A 88 -5.75 10.70 -6.46
CA HIS A 88 -7.16 10.38 -6.22
C HIS A 88 -7.59 10.76 -4.80
N VAL A 89 -6.82 10.34 -3.79
CA VAL A 89 -7.08 10.65 -2.37
C VAL A 89 -7.08 12.16 -2.13
N LEU A 90 -6.10 12.89 -2.68
CA LEU A 90 -6.03 14.34 -2.54
C LEU A 90 -7.28 15.01 -3.12
N SER A 91 -7.69 14.60 -4.33
CA SER A 91 -8.89 15.12 -5.00
C SER A 91 -10.15 14.85 -4.19
N GLN A 92 -10.28 13.64 -3.63
CA GLN A 92 -11.40 13.27 -2.75
C GLN A 92 -11.44 14.11 -1.47
N LEU A 93 -10.29 14.32 -0.82
CA LEU A 93 -10.19 15.10 0.40
C LEU A 93 -10.55 16.57 0.14
N MET A 94 -10.07 17.16 -0.95
CA MET A 94 -10.33 18.56 -1.30
C MET A 94 -11.80 18.79 -1.67
N THR A 95 -12.38 17.88 -2.45
CA THR A 95 -13.81 17.93 -2.77
C THR A 95 -14.64 17.82 -1.49
N LYS A 96 -14.29 16.91 -0.58
CA LYS A 96 -15.06 16.64 0.63
C LYS A 96 -14.96 17.76 1.68
N PHE A 97 -13.77 18.31 1.89
CA PHE A 97 -13.52 19.22 3.01
C PHE A 97 -13.44 20.69 2.60
N ALA A 98 -13.00 20.99 1.37
CA ALA A 98 -12.91 22.34 0.85
C ALA A 98 -14.01 22.68 -0.19
N GLY A 99 -14.76 21.68 -0.67
CA GLY A 99 -15.75 21.88 -1.74
C GLY A 99 -15.11 22.24 -3.08
N GLN A 100 -13.80 21.97 -3.24
CA GLN A 100 -13.03 22.34 -4.42
C GLN A 100 -12.73 21.10 -5.27
N THR A 101 -12.98 21.23 -6.57
CA THR A 101 -12.44 20.29 -7.56
C THR A 101 -11.07 20.80 -7.99
N LEU A 102 -10.05 19.95 -7.88
CA LEU A 102 -8.69 20.29 -8.28
C LEU A 102 -8.44 19.90 -9.73
N ASP A 103 -7.76 20.78 -10.46
CA ASP A 103 -7.06 20.44 -11.69
C ASP A 103 -5.60 20.18 -11.31
N LEU A 104 -5.21 18.90 -11.25
CA LEU A 104 -3.89 18.50 -10.76
C LEU A 104 -2.84 18.68 -11.87
N SER A 105 -1.78 19.42 -11.56
CA SER A 105 -0.58 19.41 -12.41
C SER A 105 0.05 18.02 -12.43
N PRO A 106 0.82 17.67 -13.48
CA PRO A 106 1.57 16.42 -13.53
C PRO A 106 2.42 16.20 -12.28
N SER A 107 2.49 14.96 -11.82
CA SER A 107 3.29 14.59 -10.66
C SER A 107 4.78 14.82 -10.91
N ILE A 108 5.47 15.35 -9.89
CA ILE A 108 6.92 15.52 -9.94
C ILE A 108 7.56 14.19 -9.58
N THR A 109 8.21 13.56 -10.56
CA THR A 109 8.89 12.27 -10.41
C THR A 109 10.38 12.41 -10.69
N GLY A 110 11.23 11.67 -9.95
CA GLY A 110 12.65 11.54 -10.25
C GLY A 110 13.08 10.07 -10.40
N GLU A 111 14.09 9.82 -11.23
CA GLU A 111 14.75 8.52 -11.34
C GLU A 111 15.66 8.29 -10.14
N GLY A 112 15.59 7.09 -9.54
CA GLY A 112 16.67 6.56 -8.69
C GLY A 112 16.80 6.95 -7.21
N LEU A 113 15.91 7.75 -6.60
CA LEU A 113 16.09 8.17 -5.19
C LEU A 113 15.32 7.39 -4.12
N ALA A 114 14.44 6.47 -4.50
CA ALA A 114 13.78 5.58 -3.54
C ALA A 114 14.58 4.29 -3.41
N ILE A 115 15.67 4.33 -2.64
CA ILE A 115 16.51 3.20 -2.20
C ILE A 115 16.65 2.13 -3.29
N ALA A 116 17.59 2.36 -4.22
CA ALA A 116 18.13 1.24 -4.99
C ALA A 116 18.59 0.18 -3.99
N ALA A 117 17.97 -0.99 -4.02
CA ALA A 117 18.56 -2.17 -3.42
C ALA A 117 19.83 -2.44 -4.23
N GLU A 118 20.96 -1.86 -3.80
CA GLU A 118 22.27 -2.30 -4.22
C GLU A 118 22.34 -3.79 -3.87
N GLN A 119 22.33 -4.62 -4.91
CA GLN A 119 22.59 -6.03 -4.81
C GLN A 119 23.98 -6.18 -4.20
N GLY A 120 24.02 -6.47 -2.90
CA GLY A 120 25.26 -6.71 -2.18
C GLY A 120 25.96 -7.96 -2.72
N SER A 121 26.90 -7.78 -3.64
CA SER A 121 28.00 -8.72 -3.85
C SER A 121 29.20 -8.25 -3.03
N VAL A 122 29.24 -8.59 -1.74
CA VAL A 122 30.50 -8.52 -0.99
C VAL A 122 31.31 -9.76 -1.35
N SER A 123 32.18 -9.64 -2.34
CA SER A 123 33.20 -10.64 -2.63
C SER A 123 34.31 -10.54 -1.58
N THR A 124 34.21 -11.30 -0.50
CA THR A 124 35.32 -11.45 0.45
C THR A 124 36.31 -12.48 -0.10
N SER A 125 37.25 -12.05 -0.95
CA SER A 125 38.46 -12.80 -1.21
C SER A 125 39.38 -12.69 0.01
N ILE A 126 39.31 -13.66 0.92
CA ILE A 126 40.35 -13.84 1.95
C ILE A 126 41.53 -14.50 1.25
N SER A 127 42.53 -13.69 0.88
CA SER A 127 43.85 -14.19 0.50
C SER A 127 44.55 -14.70 1.76
N SER A 128 44.68 -16.02 1.89
CA SER A 128 45.60 -16.64 2.83
C SER A 128 47.03 -16.24 2.47
N ALA A 129 47.70 -15.48 3.35
CA ALA A 129 49.14 -15.35 3.35
C ALA A 129 49.69 -16.18 4.51
N VAL A 130 50.50 -17.17 4.14
CA VAL A 130 51.45 -17.92 4.98
C VAL A 130 52.58 -16.99 5.42
#